data_AF-A0A2T5U4I7-F1
#
_entry.id   AF-A0A2T5U4I7-F1
#
_cell.length_a   1.000
_cell.length_b   1.000
_cell.length_c   1.000
_cell.angle_alpha   90.00
_cell.angle_beta   90.00
_cell.angle_gamma   90.00
#
_symmetry.space_group_name_H-M   'P 1'
#
loop_
_entity.id
_entity.type
_entity.pdbx_description
1 polymer ?
#
loop_
_entity_poly.entity_id
_entity_poly.type
_entity_poly.pdbx_seq_one_letter_code
_entity_poly.pdbx_strand_id
1 'polypeptide(L)'
;MKQPGLERCAKEAFQPGRRDILFGAMAMVAAPAFGAGPAAEPRIQRLSPAFDRMVAPGTRVETIATGIRWAEGPVWVEAGQYLLFSDPPANIVRRWRKGGPAVPFLDPSGAGGTDPKLIREPGANGLALDRTGRLLIANSGGRSIDRVDLVARRREVVVDRYQGKRFNSPNDMHVARDGTLYFTDPPYGLTEGDTSPLKEMSVNGVYRLRPGGVVELLEGSLTRPNGIALSPDETRLYVSVSDETAPRIMVYDLDAKGVRNARVLLDAKAMKARGGAGLPDGMKVARDGTLVCSVPGGMMFMTPDAEPLALVTTGAPIANCAFGERGRALYMTANDRVLRLPLRAGWQSEG
;
A
#
# COMPACT_ATOMS: atom_id res chain seq x y z
N MET A 1 -5.02 -20.73 -91.30
CA MET A 1 -4.23 -20.31 -92.48
C MET A 1 -2.93 -19.68 -91.96
N LYS A 2 -1.77 -20.25 -92.32
CA LYS A 2 -0.39 -19.71 -92.23
C LYS A 2 0.27 -19.45 -90.85
N GLN A 3 1.32 -20.25 -90.53
CA GLN A 3 2.59 -19.79 -89.92
C GLN A 3 3.38 -18.90 -90.94
N PRO A 4 4.59 -18.32 -90.70
CA PRO A 4 5.55 -18.37 -89.57
C PRO A 4 6.22 -17.00 -89.22
N GLY A 5 7.24 -16.99 -88.34
CA GLY A 5 8.24 -15.91 -88.26
C GLY A 5 9.19 -15.98 -87.04
N LEU A 6 10.38 -16.54 -87.24
CA LEU A 6 11.53 -16.56 -86.30
C LEU A 6 12.21 -15.17 -86.19
N GLU A 7 12.84 -14.87 -85.04
CA GLU A 7 14.27 -14.48 -84.89
C GLU A 7 14.56 -14.15 -83.39
N ARG A 8 15.38 -14.96 -82.71
CA ARG A 8 16.84 -14.85 -82.46
C ARG A 8 17.24 -14.11 -81.17
N CYS A 9 17.80 -14.91 -80.26
CA CYS A 9 19.06 -14.68 -79.52
C CYS A 9 19.21 -13.42 -78.65
N ALA A 10 19.15 -13.60 -77.33
CA ALA A 10 20.24 -13.19 -76.43
C ALA A 10 20.12 -13.93 -75.10
N LYS A 11 21.23 -14.52 -74.68
CA LYS A 11 21.44 -15.06 -73.33
C LYS A 11 21.59 -13.88 -72.38
N GLU A 12 20.72 -13.75 -71.39
CA GLU A 12 21.03 -12.96 -70.20
C GLU A 12 21.12 -13.87 -68.98
N ALA A 13 22.33 -13.89 -68.45
CA ALA A 13 22.69 -14.58 -67.24
C ALA A 13 22.01 -13.92 -66.04
N PHE A 14 21.41 -14.76 -65.21
CA PHE A 14 20.94 -14.41 -63.88
C PHE A 14 22.15 -13.93 -63.03
N GLN A 15 22.26 -12.61 -62.85
CA GLN A 15 23.15 -11.97 -61.90
C GLN A 15 22.35 -11.71 -60.61
N PRO A 16 22.58 -12.46 -59.51
CA PRO A 16 22.01 -12.10 -58.22
C PRO A 16 22.70 -10.81 -57.73
N GLY A 17 21.93 -9.73 -57.69
CA GLY A 17 22.36 -8.47 -57.10
C GLY A 17 22.67 -8.66 -55.61
N ARG A 18 23.84 -8.15 -55.19
CA ARG A 18 24.22 -7.97 -53.80
C ARG A 18 23.17 -7.10 -53.10
N ARG A 19 22.23 -7.73 -52.40
CA ARG A 19 21.57 -7.15 -51.25
C ARG A 19 22.15 -7.86 -50.04
N ASP A 20 23.07 -7.16 -49.40
CA ASP A 20 23.66 -7.54 -48.14
C ASP A 20 22.56 -7.90 -47.15
N ILE A 21 22.54 -9.17 -46.78
CA ILE A 21 21.76 -9.68 -45.66
C ILE A 21 22.48 -9.17 -44.41
N LEU A 22 22.13 -7.96 -43.97
CA LEU A 22 22.48 -7.50 -42.63
C LEU A 22 21.50 -8.19 -41.66
N PHE A 23 21.89 -9.37 -41.17
CA PHE A 23 21.33 -9.91 -39.94
C PHE A 23 21.70 -8.94 -38.80
N GLY A 24 20.83 -7.96 -38.57
CA GLY A 24 20.83 -7.20 -37.33
C GLY A 24 20.45 -8.16 -36.21
N ALA A 25 21.45 -8.72 -35.53
CA ALA A 25 21.27 -9.33 -34.24
C ALA A 25 20.71 -8.25 -33.31
N MET A 26 19.39 -8.24 -33.15
CA MET A 26 18.74 -7.42 -32.14
C MET A 26 19.13 -8.04 -30.80
N ALA A 27 20.23 -7.54 -30.24
CA ALA A 27 20.61 -7.85 -28.87
C ALA A 27 19.45 -7.42 -27.99
N MET A 28 18.68 -8.40 -27.51
CA MET A 28 17.82 -8.23 -26.36
C MET A 28 18.74 -7.79 -25.23
N VAL A 29 18.78 -6.48 -24.96
CA VAL A 29 19.32 -5.97 -23.71
C VAL A 29 18.38 -6.52 -22.65
N ALA A 30 18.73 -7.69 -22.11
CA ALA A 30 18.17 -8.14 -20.86
C ALA A 30 18.40 -6.99 -19.88
N ALA A 31 17.32 -6.33 -19.47
CA ALA A 31 17.37 -5.47 -18.31
C ALA A 31 18.05 -6.29 -17.20
N PRO A 32 19.03 -5.73 -16.47
CA PRO A 32 19.67 -6.47 -15.42
C PRO A 32 18.57 -6.95 -14.49
N ALA A 33 18.42 -8.27 -14.38
CA ALA A 33 17.77 -8.84 -13.22
C ALA A 33 18.59 -8.30 -12.05
N PHE A 34 18.04 -7.32 -11.33
CA PHE A 34 18.54 -6.97 -10.02
C PHE A 34 18.38 -8.25 -9.20
N GLY A 35 19.45 -9.06 -9.18
CA GLY A 35 19.58 -10.13 -8.22
C GLY A 35 19.42 -9.46 -6.87
N ALA A 36 18.28 -9.69 -6.23
CA ALA A 36 18.08 -9.25 -4.86
C ALA A 36 19.20 -9.92 -4.08
N GLY A 37 20.19 -9.13 -3.66
CA GLY A 37 21.12 -9.56 -2.62
C GLY A 37 20.31 -10.09 -1.44
N PRO A 38 20.88 -10.96 -0.60
CA PRO A 38 20.17 -11.49 0.56
C PRO A 38 19.56 -10.32 1.32
N ALA A 39 18.23 -10.32 1.41
CA ALA A 39 17.51 -9.19 1.97
C ALA A 39 18.02 -8.91 3.38
N ALA A 40 18.36 -7.65 3.63
CA ALA A 40 19.03 -7.28 4.86
C ALA A 40 18.17 -7.68 6.06
N GLU A 41 18.84 -8.24 7.09
CA GLU A 41 18.16 -8.58 8.33
C GLU A 41 17.49 -7.33 8.92
N PRO A 42 16.24 -7.43 9.37
CA PRO A 42 15.56 -6.31 10.01
C PRO A 42 16.32 -5.83 11.26
N ARG A 43 16.51 -4.50 11.38
CA ARG A 43 17.24 -3.87 12.50
C ARG A 43 16.42 -2.76 13.13
N ILE A 44 16.64 -2.54 14.42
CA ILE A 44 16.08 -1.43 15.18
C ILE A 44 17.19 -0.41 15.43
N GLN A 45 17.11 0.75 14.79
CA GLN A 45 17.93 1.90 15.14
C GLN A 45 17.22 2.70 16.23
N ARG A 46 17.77 2.68 17.45
CA ARG A 46 17.25 3.47 18.57
C ARG A 46 17.78 4.89 18.48
N LEU A 47 16.88 5.87 18.46
CA LEU A 47 17.22 7.30 18.32
C LEU A 47 17.00 8.06 19.64
N SER A 48 16.15 7.55 20.52
CA SER A 48 15.88 8.10 21.85
C SER A 48 15.76 7.00 22.91
N PRO A 49 16.30 7.18 24.13
CA PRO A 49 16.07 6.26 25.26
C PRO A 49 14.59 6.07 25.60
N ALA A 50 13.74 7.06 25.28
CA ALA A 50 12.30 6.97 25.52
C ALA A 50 11.64 5.79 24.76
N PHE A 51 12.25 5.30 23.68
CA PHE A 51 11.76 4.14 22.94
C PHE A 51 11.79 2.83 23.76
N ASP A 52 12.64 2.75 24.80
CA ASP A 52 12.77 1.57 25.64
C ASP A 52 11.50 1.26 26.46
N ARG A 53 10.59 2.24 26.62
CA ARG A 53 9.25 2.03 27.21
C ARG A 53 8.32 1.20 26.33
N MET A 54 8.59 1.17 25.02
CA MET A 54 7.78 0.50 24.00
C MET A 54 8.37 -0.86 23.65
N VAL A 55 9.70 -0.92 23.48
CA VAL A 55 10.42 -2.10 23.01
C VAL A 55 11.67 -2.31 23.86
N ALA A 56 11.74 -3.44 24.55
CA ALA A 56 12.88 -3.76 25.40
C ALA A 56 14.21 -3.78 24.62
N PRO A 57 15.32 -3.32 25.21
CA PRO A 57 16.66 -3.50 24.62
C PRO A 57 16.93 -4.96 24.26
N GLY A 58 17.61 -5.18 23.12
CA GLY A 58 17.90 -6.53 22.61
C GLY A 58 16.73 -7.25 21.92
N THR A 59 15.51 -6.68 21.93
CA THR A 59 14.38 -7.24 21.16
C THR A 59 14.74 -7.34 19.68
N ARG A 60 14.46 -8.51 19.09
CA ARG A 60 14.66 -8.76 17.65
C ARG A 60 13.35 -8.61 16.89
N VAL A 61 13.45 -8.17 15.65
CA VAL A 61 12.35 -8.15 14.69
C VAL A 61 12.33 -9.51 13.99
N GLU A 62 11.19 -10.18 14.02
CA GLU A 62 10.99 -11.51 13.44
C GLU A 62 10.45 -11.37 12.01
N THR A 63 10.99 -12.13 11.05
CA THR A 63 10.34 -12.30 9.74
C THR A 63 9.39 -13.49 9.81
N ILE A 64 8.09 -13.27 9.61
CA ILE A 64 7.04 -14.27 9.82
C ILE A 64 6.42 -14.83 8.53
N ALA A 65 6.60 -14.15 7.41
CA ALA A 65 6.18 -14.59 6.08
C ALA A 65 7.07 -13.96 5.01
N THR A 66 7.31 -14.66 3.89
CA THR A 66 8.10 -14.21 2.73
C THR A 66 7.43 -14.66 1.42
N GLY A 67 8.00 -14.30 0.26
CA GLY A 67 7.48 -14.71 -1.04
C GLY A 67 6.21 -13.97 -1.45
N ILE A 68 6.06 -12.73 -0.96
CA ILE A 68 4.94 -11.84 -1.24
C ILE A 68 5.38 -10.88 -2.34
N ARG A 69 4.49 -10.51 -3.25
CA ARG A 69 4.85 -9.61 -4.36
C ARG A 69 4.91 -8.16 -3.89
N TRP A 70 3.93 -7.74 -3.10
CA TRP A 70 3.96 -6.47 -2.35
C TRP A 70 3.09 -6.59 -1.11
N ALA A 71 3.68 -6.67 0.08
CA ALA A 71 2.95 -6.85 1.33
C ALA A 71 2.32 -5.53 1.79
N GLU A 72 1.02 -5.56 2.07
CA GLU A 72 0.23 -4.37 2.43
C GLU A 72 -0.83 -4.64 3.51
N GLY A 73 -1.44 -3.55 3.99
CA GLY A 73 -2.68 -3.55 4.76
C GLY A 73 -2.80 -4.62 5.85
N PRO A 74 -1.85 -4.73 6.80
CA PRO A 74 -1.98 -5.70 7.88
C PRO A 74 -3.14 -5.33 8.82
N VAL A 75 -3.87 -6.32 9.31
CA VAL A 75 -4.85 -6.16 10.39
C VAL A 75 -4.89 -7.40 11.28
N TRP A 76 -4.84 -7.20 12.60
CA TRP A 76 -4.91 -8.28 13.56
C TRP A 76 -6.36 -8.60 13.93
N VAL A 77 -6.74 -9.87 13.82
CA VAL A 77 -8.06 -10.37 14.22
C VAL A 77 -7.95 -11.06 15.57
N GLU A 78 -8.28 -10.32 16.64
CA GLU A 78 -8.12 -10.77 18.02
C GLU A 78 -8.98 -12.01 18.34
N ALA A 79 -10.26 -12.03 17.95
CA ALA A 79 -11.15 -13.18 18.19
C ALA A 79 -10.60 -14.49 17.57
N GLY A 80 -9.91 -14.35 16.44
CA GLY A 80 -9.32 -15.47 15.73
C GLY A 80 -7.87 -15.76 16.09
N GLN A 81 -7.15 -14.86 16.74
CA GLN A 81 -5.70 -14.90 16.97
C GLN A 81 -4.91 -15.11 15.66
N TYR A 82 -5.16 -14.27 14.66
CA TYR A 82 -4.42 -14.29 13.40
C TYR A 82 -4.24 -12.90 12.80
N LEU A 83 -3.19 -12.75 12.00
CA LEU A 83 -2.96 -11.58 11.16
C LEU A 83 -3.58 -11.82 9.78
N LEU A 84 -4.30 -10.85 9.25
CA LEU A 84 -4.55 -10.72 7.81
C LEU A 84 -3.63 -9.67 7.24
N PHE A 85 -3.20 -9.85 5.99
CA PHE A 85 -2.46 -8.84 5.24
C PHE A 85 -2.68 -9.08 3.75
N SER A 86 -2.60 -8.03 2.94
CA SER A 86 -2.86 -8.06 1.52
C SER A 86 -1.59 -8.17 0.68
N ASP A 87 -1.78 -8.68 -0.54
CA ASP A 87 -0.84 -8.62 -1.66
C ASP A 87 -1.60 -8.07 -2.87
N PRO A 88 -1.70 -6.72 -3.02
CA PRO A 88 -2.59 -6.09 -4.00
C PRO A 88 -2.28 -6.51 -5.44
N PRO A 89 -1.00 -6.55 -5.89
CA PRO A 89 -0.66 -7.00 -7.24
C PRO A 89 -0.89 -8.50 -7.48
N ALA A 90 -0.88 -9.33 -6.43
CA ALA A 90 -1.21 -10.75 -6.53
C ALA A 90 -2.72 -11.05 -6.39
N ASN A 91 -3.52 -10.04 -6.03
CA ASN A 91 -4.96 -10.18 -5.78
C ASN A 91 -5.31 -11.18 -4.66
N ILE A 92 -4.49 -11.25 -3.61
CA ILE A 92 -4.68 -12.21 -2.51
C ILE A 92 -4.64 -11.46 -1.17
N VAL A 93 -5.48 -11.87 -0.22
CA VAL A 93 -5.27 -11.59 1.21
C VAL A 93 -4.85 -12.90 1.84
N ARG A 94 -3.78 -12.85 2.63
CA ARG A 94 -3.21 -14.00 3.34
C ARG A 94 -3.52 -13.91 4.82
N ARG A 95 -3.55 -15.07 5.48
CA ARG A 95 -3.69 -15.22 6.92
C ARG A 95 -2.45 -15.87 7.49
N TRP A 96 -1.89 -15.27 8.54
CA TRP A 96 -0.82 -15.85 9.33
C TRP A 96 -1.26 -16.11 10.76
N ARG A 97 -0.85 -17.27 11.29
CA ARG A 97 -1.02 -17.68 12.68
C ARG A 97 0.36 -18.03 13.26
N LYS A 98 0.57 -17.72 14.54
CA LYS A 98 1.81 -18.07 15.23
C LYS A 98 2.07 -19.58 15.13
N GLY A 99 3.30 -19.94 14.75
CA GLY A 99 3.72 -21.34 14.58
C GLY A 99 3.41 -21.97 13.24
N GLY A 100 2.82 -21.24 12.29
CA GLY A 100 2.52 -21.75 10.94
C GLY A 100 2.92 -20.78 9.82
N PRO A 101 2.83 -21.24 8.55
CA PRO A 101 3.06 -20.39 7.39
C PRO A 101 1.88 -19.45 7.15
N ALA A 102 2.10 -18.39 6.37
CA ALA A 102 1.02 -17.58 5.84
C ALA A 102 0.31 -18.33 4.70
N VAL A 103 -1.02 -18.44 4.77
CA VAL A 103 -1.85 -19.16 3.79
C VAL A 103 -2.88 -18.23 3.16
N PRO A 104 -3.35 -18.47 1.92
CA PRO A 104 -4.43 -17.68 1.32
C PRO A 104 -5.68 -17.63 2.20
N PHE A 105 -6.36 -16.49 2.20
CA PHE A 105 -7.59 -16.24 2.97
C PHE A 105 -8.73 -15.69 2.10
N LEU A 106 -8.44 -14.77 1.19
CA LEU A 106 -9.31 -14.34 0.09
C LEU A 106 -8.49 -14.38 -1.21
N ASP A 107 -9.02 -15.09 -2.20
CA ASP A 107 -8.41 -15.28 -3.52
C ASP A 107 -9.53 -15.52 -4.55
N PRO A 108 -9.93 -14.51 -5.35
CA PRO A 108 -9.38 -13.16 -5.38
C PRO A 108 -9.75 -12.33 -4.14
N SER A 109 -8.89 -11.37 -3.78
CA SER A 109 -9.10 -10.46 -2.65
C SER A 109 -9.76 -9.13 -3.03
N GLY A 110 -9.60 -8.69 -4.28
CA GLY A 110 -10.21 -7.50 -4.85
C GLY A 110 -11.13 -7.84 -6.02
N ALA A 111 -10.98 -7.13 -7.13
CA ALA A 111 -11.71 -7.37 -8.36
C ALA A 111 -11.10 -8.53 -9.17
N GLY A 112 -11.95 -9.42 -9.68
CA GLY A 112 -11.55 -10.46 -10.63
C GLY A 112 -11.70 -9.98 -12.08
N GLY A 113 -10.91 -10.55 -13.00
CA GLY A 113 -11.08 -10.34 -14.45
C GLY A 113 -10.79 -8.93 -14.96
N THR A 114 -10.03 -8.13 -14.23
CA THR A 114 -9.64 -6.77 -14.65
C THR A 114 -8.65 -6.82 -15.81
N ASP A 115 -8.72 -5.85 -16.73
CA ASP A 115 -7.70 -5.67 -17.77
C ASP A 115 -6.42 -5.07 -17.13
N PRO A 116 -5.26 -5.78 -17.17
CA PRO A 116 -4.00 -5.26 -16.62
C PRO A 116 -3.50 -4.00 -17.33
N LYS A 117 -3.99 -3.68 -18.53
CA LYS A 117 -3.71 -2.41 -19.21
C LYS A 117 -4.42 -1.23 -18.56
N LEU A 118 -5.47 -1.47 -17.78
CA LEU A 118 -6.27 -0.43 -17.13
C LEU A 118 -6.13 -0.44 -15.60
N ILE A 119 -5.96 -1.62 -15.00
CA ILE A 119 -5.84 -1.81 -13.55
C ILE A 119 -4.49 -2.44 -13.23
N ARG A 120 -3.68 -1.72 -12.46
CA ARG A 120 -2.36 -2.16 -11.99
C ARG A 120 -2.44 -3.06 -10.76
N GLU A 121 -3.34 -2.73 -9.83
CA GLU A 121 -3.50 -3.42 -8.55
C GLU A 121 -4.94 -3.92 -8.39
N PRO A 122 -5.25 -5.15 -8.85
CA PRO A 122 -6.61 -5.66 -8.82
C PRO A 122 -7.09 -6.02 -7.40
N GLY A 123 -6.16 -6.24 -6.46
CA GLY A 123 -6.43 -6.77 -5.14
C GLY A 123 -6.92 -5.77 -4.09
N ALA A 124 -7.25 -6.33 -2.93
CA ALA A 124 -7.34 -5.59 -1.69
C ALA A 124 -6.02 -4.89 -1.36
N ASN A 125 -6.09 -3.66 -0.84
CA ASN A 125 -4.96 -2.93 -0.30
C ASN A 125 -5.08 -2.82 1.23
N GLY A 126 -5.32 -1.65 1.78
CA GLY A 126 -5.55 -1.44 3.21
C GLY A 126 -6.70 -2.28 3.76
N LEU A 127 -6.48 -2.84 4.95
CA LEU A 127 -7.46 -3.62 5.70
C LEU A 127 -7.72 -2.99 7.06
N ALA A 128 -8.97 -3.05 7.50
CA ALA A 128 -9.36 -2.66 8.87
C ALA A 128 -10.46 -3.58 9.39
N LEU A 129 -10.73 -3.53 10.69
CA LEU A 129 -11.95 -4.13 11.26
C LEU A 129 -12.94 -3.02 11.58
N ASP A 130 -14.20 -3.24 11.22
CA ASP A 130 -15.28 -2.40 11.75
C ASP A 130 -15.51 -2.68 13.24
N ARG A 131 -16.37 -1.87 13.87
CA ARG A 131 -16.67 -1.98 15.31
C ARG A 131 -17.41 -3.27 15.69
N THR A 132 -17.86 -4.05 14.72
CA THR A 132 -18.48 -5.38 14.91
C THR A 132 -17.54 -6.53 14.59
N GLY A 133 -16.27 -6.24 14.26
CA GLY A 133 -15.26 -7.25 13.93
C GLY A 133 -15.35 -7.80 12.52
N ARG A 134 -16.13 -7.18 11.62
CA ARG A 134 -16.11 -7.52 10.18
C ARG A 134 -14.93 -6.86 9.51
N LEU A 135 -14.39 -7.50 8.49
CA LEU A 135 -13.26 -6.98 7.73
C LEU A 135 -13.74 -5.91 6.75
N LEU A 136 -13.11 -4.75 6.78
CA LEU A 136 -13.20 -3.72 5.74
C LEU A 136 -11.98 -3.80 4.83
N ILE A 137 -12.20 -3.57 3.53
CA ILE A 137 -11.19 -3.69 2.48
C ILE A 137 -11.20 -2.42 1.65
N ALA A 138 -10.05 -1.79 1.51
CA ALA A 138 -9.80 -0.80 0.47
C ALA A 138 -9.58 -1.57 -0.83
N ASN A 139 -10.63 -1.74 -1.62
CA ASN A 139 -10.61 -2.56 -2.81
C ASN A 139 -10.08 -1.72 -3.98
N SER A 140 -8.76 -1.76 -4.17
CA SER A 140 -8.06 -0.97 -5.20
C SER A 140 -8.62 -1.25 -6.60
N GLY A 141 -8.67 -2.52 -7.01
CA GLY A 141 -9.18 -2.92 -8.32
C GLY A 141 -10.70 -2.75 -8.46
N GLY A 142 -11.45 -2.97 -7.38
CA GLY A 142 -12.90 -2.76 -7.35
C GLY A 142 -13.32 -1.30 -7.22
N ARG A 143 -12.36 -0.39 -6.98
CA ARG A 143 -12.54 1.06 -6.79
C ARG A 143 -13.63 1.36 -5.77
N SER A 144 -13.60 0.64 -4.65
CA SER A 144 -14.63 0.64 -3.62
C SER A 144 -14.05 0.38 -2.23
N ILE A 145 -14.85 0.68 -1.21
CA ILE A 145 -14.70 0.06 0.11
C ILE A 145 -15.66 -1.11 0.18
N ASP A 146 -15.13 -2.27 0.54
CA ASP A 146 -15.93 -3.48 0.72
C ASP A 146 -15.92 -3.93 2.18
N ARG A 147 -16.93 -4.73 2.53
CA ARG A 147 -17.04 -5.38 3.84
C ARG A 147 -17.17 -6.89 3.67
N VAL A 148 -16.45 -7.63 4.50
CA VAL A 148 -16.47 -9.09 4.53
C VAL A 148 -16.84 -9.56 5.94
N ASP A 149 -17.93 -10.33 6.01
CA ASP A 149 -18.23 -11.12 7.20
C ASP A 149 -17.21 -12.26 7.33
N LEU A 150 -16.40 -12.23 8.39
CA LEU A 150 -15.31 -13.20 8.57
C LEU A 150 -15.81 -14.62 8.89
N VAL A 151 -17.05 -14.76 9.38
CA VAL A 151 -17.67 -16.05 9.70
C VAL A 151 -18.43 -16.57 8.48
N ALA A 152 -19.36 -15.79 7.97
CA ALA A 152 -20.20 -16.18 6.84
C ALA A 152 -19.48 -16.12 5.49
N ARG A 153 -18.27 -15.51 5.44
CA ARG A 153 -17.46 -15.31 4.23
C ARG A 153 -18.19 -14.59 3.11
N ARG A 154 -19.20 -13.77 3.44
CA ARG A 154 -19.93 -12.95 2.48
C ARG A 154 -19.27 -11.59 2.34
N ARG A 155 -19.15 -11.13 1.10
CA ARG A 155 -18.62 -9.82 0.73
C ARG A 155 -19.75 -8.94 0.21
N GLU A 156 -19.74 -7.67 0.59
CA GLU A 156 -20.61 -6.63 0.02
C GLU A 156 -19.82 -5.35 -0.23
N VAL A 157 -20.29 -4.54 -1.18
CA VAL A 157 -19.76 -3.20 -1.42
C VAL A 157 -20.41 -2.25 -0.41
N VAL A 158 -19.60 -1.51 0.33
CA VAL A 158 -20.07 -0.49 1.29
C VAL A 158 -20.28 0.85 0.58
N VAL A 159 -19.30 1.25 -0.23
CA VAL A 159 -19.35 2.47 -1.03
C VAL A 159 -18.40 2.35 -2.22
N ASP A 160 -18.83 2.77 -3.40
CA ASP A 160 -18.00 2.76 -4.61
C ASP A 160 -18.04 4.07 -5.40
N ARG A 161 -18.82 5.06 -4.94
CA ARG A 161 -19.01 6.34 -5.60
C ARG A 161 -19.07 7.51 -4.63
N TYR A 162 -18.65 8.66 -5.14
CA TYR A 162 -18.87 9.97 -4.54
C TYR A 162 -19.42 10.92 -5.60
N GLN A 163 -20.56 11.57 -5.33
CA GLN A 163 -21.24 12.46 -6.27
C GLN A 163 -21.43 11.84 -7.67
N GLY A 164 -21.83 10.56 -7.70
CA GLY A 164 -22.08 9.81 -8.94
C GLY A 164 -20.83 9.23 -9.63
N LYS A 165 -19.63 9.67 -9.25
CA LYS A 165 -18.35 9.25 -9.84
C LYS A 165 -17.72 8.12 -9.05
N ARG A 166 -17.08 7.18 -9.75
CA ARG A 166 -16.29 6.10 -9.13
C ARG A 166 -15.04 6.67 -8.48
N PHE A 167 -14.69 6.13 -7.31
CA PHE A 167 -13.40 6.40 -6.68
C PHE A 167 -12.23 6.05 -7.61
N ASN A 168 -11.04 6.59 -7.34
CA ASN A 168 -9.83 6.25 -8.10
C ASN A 168 -9.44 4.79 -7.87
N SER A 169 -8.96 4.50 -6.67
CA SER A 169 -8.55 3.19 -6.18
C SER A 169 -8.26 3.32 -4.67
N PRO A 170 -9.27 3.15 -3.80
CA PRO A 170 -9.10 3.30 -2.36
C PRO A 170 -7.90 2.51 -1.84
N ASN A 171 -7.10 3.13 -0.97
CA ASN A 171 -5.77 2.63 -0.63
C ASN A 171 -5.62 2.23 0.84
N ASP A 172 -5.87 3.12 1.81
CA ASP A 172 -5.86 2.79 3.24
C ASP A 172 -7.04 3.44 3.97
N MET A 173 -7.29 3.02 5.22
CA MET A 173 -8.42 3.47 6.01
C MET A 173 -8.22 3.43 7.54
N HIS A 174 -9.04 4.20 8.23
CA HIS A 174 -9.16 4.22 9.68
C HIS A 174 -10.63 4.24 10.11
N VAL A 175 -11.00 3.39 11.07
CA VAL A 175 -12.37 3.33 11.63
C VAL A 175 -12.38 4.06 12.97
N ALA A 176 -13.10 5.18 13.07
CA ALA A 176 -13.28 5.94 14.30
C ALA A 176 -14.18 5.23 15.32
N ARG A 177 -14.21 5.72 16.55
CA ARG A 177 -14.96 5.15 17.69
C ARG A 177 -16.46 5.08 17.42
N ASP A 178 -17.00 6.08 16.74
CA ASP A 178 -18.42 6.17 16.36
C ASP A 178 -18.78 5.31 15.13
N GLY A 179 -17.81 4.60 14.54
CA GLY A 179 -17.99 3.78 13.34
C GLY A 179 -17.84 4.55 12.03
N THR A 180 -17.52 5.84 12.08
CA THR A 180 -17.12 6.63 10.91
C THR A 180 -15.86 6.04 10.28
N LEU A 181 -15.87 5.85 8.97
CA LEU A 181 -14.72 5.39 8.20
C LEU A 181 -14.03 6.58 7.53
N TYR A 182 -12.73 6.74 7.77
CA TYR A 182 -11.87 7.65 7.03
C TYR A 182 -11.02 6.83 6.04
N PHE A 183 -10.90 7.27 4.79
CA PHE A 183 -10.12 6.53 3.80
C PHE A 183 -9.48 7.45 2.77
N THR A 184 -8.42 6.97 2.14
CA THR A 184 -7.68 7.65 1.07
C THR A 184 -7.95 7.02 -0.28
N ASP A 185 -7.98 7.86 -1.32
CA ASP A 185 -8.30 7.47 -2.69
C ASP A 185 -7.27 8.00 -3.71
N PRO A 186 -6.00 7.57 -3.61
CA PRO A 186 -5.00 7.83 -4.64
C PRO A 186 -5.27 6.98 -5.90
N PRO A 187 -4.60 7.26 -7.04
CA PRO A 187 -4.82 6.54 -8.29
C PRO A 187 -3.86 5.36 -8.48
N TYR A 188 -3.29 4.80 -7.41
CA TYR A 188 -2.28 3.73 -7.50
C TYR A 188 -2.81 2.47 -8.20
N GLY A 189 -4.06 2.09 -7.95
CA GLY A 189 -4.66 0.92 -8.59
C GLY A 189 -4.88 1.05 -10.09
N LEU A 190 -4.82 2.28 -10.62
CA LEU A 190 -5.05 2.56 -12.04
C LEU A 190 -3.73 2.54 -12.82
N THR A 191 -3.72 1.84 -13.95
CA THR A 191 -2.62 1.98 -14.91
C THR A 191 -2.61 3.41 -15.44
N GLU A 192 -1.42 4.00 -15.56
CA GLU A 192 -1.18 5.43 -15.85
C GLU A 192 -1.61 6.42 -14.75
N GLY A 193 -2.13 5.95 -13.61
CA GLY A 193 -2.42 6.79 -12.45
C GLY A 193 -3.36 7.96 -12.76
N ASP A 194 -2.87 9.19 -12.62
CA ASP A 194 -3.69 10.40 -12.83
C ASP A 194 -4.20 10.57 -14.27
N THR A 195 -3.49 10.05 -15.27
CA THR A 195 -3.89 10.13 -16.68
C THR A 195 -4.71 8.92 -17.13
N SER A 196 -5.01 8.00 -16.22
CA SER A 196 -5.80 6.81 -16.52
C SER A 196 -7.16 7.17 -17.10
N PRO A 197 -7.62 6.51 -18.17
CA PRO A 197 -8.96 6.72 -18.71
C PRO A 197 -10.08 6.26 -17.75
N LEU A 198 -9.74 5.48 -16.71
CA LEU A 198 -10.70 5.06 -15.69
C LEU A 198 -10.96 6.12 -14.61
N LYS A 199 -10.09 7.12 -14.48
CA LYS A 199 -10.16 8.10 -13.40
C LYS A 199 -11.34 9.06 -13.62
N GLU A 200 -12.35 8.98 -12.76
CA GLU A 200 -13.55 9.84 -12.84
C GLU A 200 -13.47 11.04 -11.86
N MET A 201 -12.79 10.84 -10.72
CA MET A 201 -12.56 11.88 -9.73
C MET A 201 -11.57 12.92 -10.25
N SER A 202 -11.85 14.19 -9.99
CA SER A 202 -10.94 15.30 -10.31
C SER A 202 -9.80 15.46 -9.31
N VAL A 203 -9.81 14.70 -8.21
CA VAL A 203 -8.88 14.80 -7.08
C VAL A 203 -8.40 13.43 -6.63
N ASN A 204 -7.28 13.41 -5.91
CA ASN A 204 -6.84 12.27 -5.11
C ASN A 204 -7.22 12.60 -3.66
N GLY A 205 -8.31 12.01 -3.19
CA GLY A 205 -9.05 12.53 -2.04
C GLY A 205 -8.80 11.80 -0.73
N VAL A 206 -9.05 12.50 0.37
CA VAL A 206 -9.29 11.94 1.69
C VAL A 206 -10.76 12.10 2.00
N TYR A 207 -11.44 11.01 2.29
CA TYR A 207 -12.89 10.98 2.48
C TYR A 207 -13.25 10.50 3.88
N ARG A 208 -14.47 10.86 4.28
CA ARG A 208 -15.16 10.28 5.43
C ARG A 208 -16.48 9.68 4.98
N LEU A 209 -16.75 8.45 5.39
CA LEU A 209 -18.04 7.78 5.31
C LEU A 209 -18.63 7.65 6.71
N ARG A 210 -19.76 8.32 6.96
CA ARG A 210 -20.46 8.26 8.25
C ARG A 210 -21.33 7.01 8.36
N PRO A 211 -21.65 6.58 9.61
CA PRO A 211 -22.78 5.69 9.84
C PRO A 211 -24.03 6.26 9.14
N GLY A 212 -24.73 5.43 8.37
CA GLY A 212 -25.87 5.85 7.55
C GLY A 212 -25.55 6.12 6.07
N GLY A 213 -24.29 6.02 5.64
CA GLY A 213 -23.94 5.97 4.21
C GLY A 213 -23.54 7.30 3.58
N VAL A 214 -23.44 8.38 4.37
CA VAL A 214 -23.07 9.70 3.85
C VAL A 214 -21.56 9.80 3.66
N VAL A 215 -21.12 10.07 2.44
CA VAL A 215 -19.71 10.28 2.08
C VAL A 215 -19.44 11.77 1.93
N GLU A 216 -18.34 12.24 2.53
CA GLU A 216 -17.87 13.62 2.47
C GLU A 216 -16.40 13.63 2.02
N LEU A 217 -16.05 14.52 1.07
CA LEU A 217 -14.65 14.84 0.77
C LEU A 217 -14.11 15.77 1.85
N LEU A 218 -13.04 15.37 2.55
CA LEU A 218 -12.40 16.18 3.59
C LEU A 218 -11.24 17.00 3.03
N GLU A 219 -10.42 16.40 2.18
CA GLU A 219 -9.22 17.02 1.61
C GLU A 219 -9.03 16.50 0.18
N GLY A 220 -8.86 17.41 -0.78
CA GLY A 220 -8.75 17.08 -2.22
C GLY A 220 -7.53 17.69 -2.91
N SER A 221 -6.69 18.43 -2.18
CA SER A 221 -5.51 19.10 -2.74
C SER A 221 -4.23 18.25 -2.74
N LEU A 222 -4.27 17.07 -2.10
CA LEU A 222 -3.11 16.19 -2.00
C LEU A 222 -2.85 15.46 -3.33
N THR A 223 -1.57 15.29 -3.66
CA THR A 223 -1.15 14.58 -4.89
C THR A 223 -1.26 13.07 -4.72
N ARG A 224 -0.85 12.55 -3.57
CA ARG A 224 -0.72 11.11 -3.32
C ARG A 224 -1.09 10.74 -1.86
N PRO A 225 -2.33 10.99 -1.40
CA PRO A 225 -2.75 10.59 -0.06
C PRO A 225 -2.69 9.07 0.07
N ASN A 226 -2.09 8.55 1.13
CA ASN A 226 -1.83 7.13 1.31
C ASN A 226 -2.30 6.65 2.70
N GLY A 227 -1.41 6.37 3.64
CA GLY A 227 -1.77 5.97 4.99
C GLY A 227 -2.54 7.05 5.76
N ILE A 228 -3.45 6.61 6.62
CA ILE A 228 -4.36 7.48 7.35
C ILE A 228 -4.60 6.97 8.78
N ALA A 229 -4.58 7.88 9.75
CA ALA A 229 -4.91 7.54 11.13
C ALA A 229 -5.45 8.74 11.92
N LEU A 230 -6.16 8.45 13.01
CA LEU A 230 -6.64 9.44 13.97
C LEU A 230 -5.75 9.48 15.21
N SER A 231 -5.67 10.64 15.86
CA SER A 231 -5.15 10.73 17.23
C SER A 231 -6.03 9.94 18.20
N PRO A 232 -5.52 9.57 19.40
CA PRO A 232 -6.28 8.77 20.36
C PRO A 232 -7.60 9.40 20.82
N ASP A 233 -7.65 10.73 20.86
CA ASP A 233 -8.82 11.55 21.18
C ASP A 233 -9.67 11.93 19.96
N GLU A 234 -9.29 11.46 18.76
CA GLU A 234 -9.94 11.71 17.46
C GLU A 234 -10.10 13.20 17.09
N THR A 235 -9.26 14.07 17.66
CA THR A 235 -9.24 15.51 17.35
C THR A 235 -8.23 15.88 16.26
N ARG A 236 -7.38 14.94 15.83
CA ARG A 236 -6.42 15.12 14.73
C ARG A 236 -6.54 13.99 13.71
N LEU A 237 -6.42 14.36 12.43
CA LEU A 237 -6.28 13.43 11.31
C LEU A 237 -4.85 13.52 10.78
N TYR A 238 -4.20 12.37 10.64
CA TYR A 238 -2.88 12.22 10.01
C TYR A 238 -3.05 11.56 8.65
N VAL A 239 -2.36 12.09 7.63
CA VAL A 239 -2.38 11.55 6.26
C VAL A 239 -0.96 11.57 5.71
N SER A 240 -0.43 10.42 5.30
CA SER A 240 0.85 10.37 4.60
C SER A 240 0.65 10.72 3.12
N VAL A 241 1.68 11.31 2.53
CA VAL A 241 1.69 11.70 1.13
C VAL A 241 2.91 11.07 0.47
N SER A 242 2.69 10.02 -0.33
CA SER A 242 3.74 9.29 -1.06
C SER A 242 4.00 9.94 -2.43
N ASP A 243 4.25 11.25 -2.41
CA ASP A 243 4.71 12.00 -3.57
C ASP A 243 6.24 11.90 -3.65
N GLU A 244 6.77 11.39 -4.76
CA GLU A 244 8.21 11.24 -4.96
C GLU A 244 8.98 12.58 -4.88
N THR A 245 8.34 13.69 -5.22
CA THR A 245 8.96 15.02 -5.25
C THR A 245 8.83 15.80 -3.95
N ALA A 246 7.80 15.48 -3.16
CA ALA A 246 7.49 16.16 -1.91
C ALA A 246 6.90 15.17 -0.87
N PRO A 247 7.64 14.12 -0.47
CA PRO A 247 7.13 13.13 0.47
C PRO A 247 7.00 13.72 1.86
N ARG A 248 5.83 13.56 2.48
CA ARG A 248 5.50 14.23 3.74
C ARG A 248 4.40 13.52 4.51
N ILE A 249 4.28 13.84 5.80
CA ILE A 249 3.13 13.49 6.63
C ILE A 249 2.39 14.79 6.96
N MET A 250 1.10 14.82 6.67
CA MET A 250 0.21 15.92 6.98
C MET A 250 -0.52 15.65 8.29
N VAL A 251 -0.84 16.71 9.03
CA VAL A 251 -1.74 16.68 10.18
C VAL A 251 -2.78 17.79 10.08
N TYR A 252 -4.00 17.47 10.45
CA TYR A 252 -5.15 18.37 10.43
C TYR A 252 -5.82 18.36 11.80
N ASP A 253 -6.40 19.49 12.21
CA ASP A 253 -7.41 19.44 13.27
C ASP A 253 -8.69 18.87 12.66
N LEU A 254 -9.36 18.00 13.40
CA LEU A 254 -10.55 17.28 12.96
C LEU A 254 -11.72 17.56 13.91
N ASP A 255 -12.87 17.85 13.34
CA ASP A 255 -14.13 17.87 14.07
C ASP A 255 -15.30 17.32 13.23
N ALA A 256 -16.53 17.50 13.75
CA ALA A 256 -17.74 17.10 13.07
C ALA A 256 -17.91 17.77 11.69
N LYS A 257 -17.41 18.99 11.47
CA LYS A 257 -17.52 19.70 10.20
C LYS A 257 -16.47 19.26 9.18
N GLY A 258 -15.34 18.70 9.64
CA GLY A 258 -14.30 18.15 8.77
C GLY A 258 -12.91 18.53 9.25
N VAL A 259 -11.98 18.67 8.31
CA VAL A 259 -10.58 19.00 8.59
C VAL A 259 -10.33 20.51 8.48
N ARG A 260 -9.41 21.03 9.31
CA ARG A 260 -8.90 22.41 9.23
C ARG A 260 -7.43 22.46 9.67
N ASN A 261 -6.83 23.65 9.54
CA ASN A 261 -5.47 23.93 10.03
C ASN A 261 -4.44 22.90 9.53
N ALA A 262 -4.41 22.67 8.22
CA ALA A 262 -3.48 21.74 7.59
C ALA A 262 -2.02 22.14 7.87
N ARG A 263 -1.22 21.19 8.33
CA ARG A 263 0.20 21.38 8.65
C ARG A 263 1.02 20.20 8.13
N VAL A 264 2.25 20.48 7.68
CA VAL A 264 3.25 19.43 7.48
C VAL A 264 3.77 19.05 8.86
N LEU A 265 3.50 17.81 9.28
CA LEU A 265 4.01 17.26 10.52
C LEU A 265 5.47 16.78 10.33
N LEU A 266 5.75 16.13 9.21
CA LEU A 266 7.08 15.66 8.85
C LEU A 266 7.32 15.89 7.36
N ASP A 267 8.41 16.58 7.04
CA ASP A 267 8.98 16.62 5.68
C ASP A 267 10.01 15.49 5.53
N ALA A 268 9.71 14.53 4.65
CA ALA A 268 10.55 13.35 4.43
C ALA A 268 11.52 13.50 3.24
N LYS A 269 11.59 14.68 2.60
CA LYS A 269 12.44 14.91 1.42
C LYS A 269 13.91 14.66 1.70
N ALA A 270 14.42 15.08 2.86
CA ALA A 270 15.80 14.84 3.25
C ALA A 270 16.10 13.34 3.46
N MET A 271 15.13 12.58 3.97
CA MET A 271 15.27 11.13 4.17
C MET A 271 15.34 10.41 2.81
N LYS A 272 14.48 10.81 1.86
CA LYS A 272 14.49 10.29 0.49
C LYS A 272 15.79 10.65 -0.25
N ALA A 273 16.26 11.89 -0.14
CA ALA A 273 17.48 12.37 -0.79
C ALA A 273 18.75 11.63 -0.30
N ARG A 274 18.74 11.12 0.93
CA ARG A 274 19.81 10.27 1.48
C ARG A 274 19.75 8.81 1.01
N GLY A 275 18.83 8.47 0.10
CA GLY A 275 18.69 7.12 -0.44
C GLY A 275 17.82 6.17 0.40
N GLY A 276 17.02 6.70 1.33
CA GLY A 276 16.07 5.88 2.09
C GLY A 276 15.05 5.21 1.16
N ALA A 277 14.94 3.88 1.23
CA ALA A 277 13.99 3.12 0.43
C ALA A 277 12.54 3.42 0.85
N GLY A 278 11.62 3.52 -0.12
CA GLY A 278 10.20 3.78 0.12
C GLY A 278 9.85 5.27 0.26
N LEU A 279 8.63 5.51 0.70
CA LEU A 279 7.99 6.82 0.90
C LEU A 279 7.12 6.76 2.15
N PRO A 280 6.59 7.90 2.65
CA PRO A 280 5.54 7.87 3.66
C PRO A 280 4.31 7.13 3.13
N ASP A 281 3.91 6.08 3.82
CA ASP A 281 2.88 5.11 3.41
C ASP A 281 1.96 4.83 4.62
N GLY A 282 1.66 3.59 4.97
CA GLY A 282 0.82 3.20 6.08
C GLY A 282 1.31 3.65 7.46
N MET A 283 0.35 3.91 8.36
CA MET A 283 0.62 4.40 9.71
C MET A 283 -0.40 3.90 10.74
N LYS A 284 -0.01 3.91 12.02
CA LYS A 284 -0.89 3.76 13.18
C LYS A 284 -0.49 4.72 14.29
N VAL A 285 -1.44 5.08 15.14
CA VAL A 285 -1.22 5.89 16.34
C VAL A 285 -1.41 5.01 17.58
N ALA A 286 -0.40 4.97 18.45
CA ALA A 286 -0.47 4.30 19.74
C ALA A 286 -1.30 5.15 20.72
N ARG A 287 -1.69 4.54 21.85
CA ARG A 287 -2.56 5.19 22.84
C ARG A 287 -1.96 6.43 23.49
N ASP A 288 -0.64 6.43 23.68
CA ASP A 288 0.11 7.56 24.21
C ASP A 288 0.36 8.65 23.15
N GLY A 289 -0.24 8.51 21.96
CA GLY A 289 -0.09 9.41 20.83
C GLY A 289 1.16 9.15 19.98
N THR A 290 1.98 8.15 20.32
CA THR A 290 3.14 7.79 19.49
C THR A 290 2.68 7.41 18.09
N LEU A 291 3.25 8.06 17.07
CA LEU A 291 3.01 7.72 15.67
C LEU A 291 4.00 6.63 15.25
N VAL A 292 3.48 5.61 14.59
CA VAL A 292 4.26 4.55 13.93
C VAL A 292 3.93 4.63 12.46
N CYS A 293 4.86 5.12 11.65
CA CYS A 293 4.60 5.47 10.26
C CYS A 293 5.73 4.99 9.35
N SER A 294 5.37 4.46 8.19
CA SER A 294 6.32 4.26 7.11
C SER A 294 6.91 5.60 6.69
N VAL A 295 8.21 5.61 6.41
CA VAL A 295 8.98 6.75 5.91
C VAL A 295 10.12 6.22 5.01
N PRO A 296 10.78 7.06 4.19
CA PRO A 296 11.96 6.64 3.47
C PRO A 296 13.03 6.06 4.42
N GLY A 297 13.40 4.80 4.22
CA GLY A 297 14.36 4.06 5.04
C GLY A 297 13.74 3.04 6.00
N GLY A 298 12.43 3.08 6.27
CA GLY A 298 11.78 2.07 7.12
C GLY A 298 10.53 2.55 7.87
N MET A 299 10.29 1.95 9.05
CA MET A 299 9.15 2.26 9.91
C MET A 299 9.62 3.11 11.10
N MET A 300 9.20 4.37 11.16
CA MET A 300 9.59 5.32 12.20
C MET A 300 8.58 5.31 13.34
N PHE A 301 9.09 5.24 14.57
CA PHE A 301 8.37 5.60 15.78
C PHE A 301 8.71 7.05 16.10
N MET A 302 7.70 7.88 16.34
CA MET A 302 7.88 9.28 16.68
C MET A 302 6.83 9.76 17.68
N THR A 303 7.16 10.80 18.44
CA THR A 303 6.20 11.47 19.35
C THR A 303 5.06 12.12 18.57
N PRO A 304 3.98 12.58 19.24
CA PRO A 304 2.89 13.32 18.58
C PRO A 304 3.36 14.57 17.81
N ASP A 305 4.51 15.13 18.20
CA ASP A 305 5.14 16.30 17.58
C ASP A 305 6.26 15.92 16.59
N ALA A 306 6.27 14.65 16.15
CA ALA A 306 7.20 14.07 15.18
C ALA A 306 8.68 14.06 15.58
N GLU A 307 8.97 14.06 16.89
CA GLU A 307 10.33 13.78 17.35
C GLU A 307 10.65 12.29 17.18
N PRO A 308 11.76 11.91 16.52
CA PRO A 308 12.05 10.53 16.21
C PRO A 308 12.51 9.75 17.46
N LEU A 309 11.93 8.57 17.66
CA LEU A 309 12.22 7.67 18.78
C LEU A 309 13.05 6.46 18.33
N ALA A 310 12.68 5.86 17.19
CA ALA A 310 13.40 4.75 16.59
C ALA A 310 13.01 4.56 15.12
N LEU A 311 13.91 3.95 14.35
CA LEU A 311 13.65 3.53 12.97
C LEU A 311 13.89 2.01 12.85
N VAL A 312 12.87 1.28 12.40
CA VAL A 312 13.01 -0.13 12.02
C VAL A 312 13.35 -0.21 10.54
N THR A 313 14.47 -0.84 10.19
CA THR A 313 14.98 -0.89 8.81
C THR A 313 15.08 -2.34 8.32
N THR A 314 14.90 -2.54 7.01
CA THR A 314 15.08 -3.84 6.33
C THR A 314 15.94 -3.75 5.07
N GLY A 315 16.44 -2.55 4.74
CA GLY A 315 17.05 -2.27 3.44
C GLY A 315 16.06 -2.20 2.27
N ALA A 316 14.77 -2.41 2.52
CA ALA A 316 13.68 -2.31 1.55
C ALA A 316 12.54 -1.43 2.13
N PRO A 317 11.57 -0.99 1.31
CA PRO A 317 10.41 -0.28 1.82
C PRO A 317 9.64 -1.11 2.85
N ILE A 318 9.15 -0.45 3.91
CA ILE A 318 8.14 -1.00 4.81
C ILE A 318 6.84 -0.25 4.50
N ALA A 319 5.83 -0.91 3.97
CA ALA A 319 4.62 -0.26 3.47
C ALA A 319 3.69 0.14 4.61
N ASN A 320 3.33 -0.79 5.50
CA ASN A 320 2.26 -0.55 6.47
C ASN A 320 2.52 -1.28 7.80
N CYS A 321 1.70 -1.00 8.83
CA CYS A 321 1.81 -1.63 10.13
C CYS A 321 0.46 -1.79 10.86
N ALA A 322 0.41 -2.72 11.81
CA ALA A 322 -0.75 -2.93 12.68
C ALA A 322 -0.34 -3.42 14.06
N PHE A 323 -0.95 -2.85 15.09
CA PHE A 323 -0.88 -3.41 16.44
C PHE A 323 -1.72 -4.67 16.54
N GLY A 324 -1.25 -5.66 17.29
CA GLY A 324 -1.96 -6.89 17.56
C GLY A 324 -1.55 -7.54 18.87
N GLU A 325 -2.08 -8.74 19.12
CA GLU A 325 -1.84 -9.49 20.37
C GLU A 325 -2.12 -8.65 21.64
N ARG A 326 -3.24 -7.90 21.63
CA ARG A 326 -3.58 -6.93 22.69
C ARG A 326 -2.48 -5.91 22.98
N GLY A 327 -1.84 -5.39 21.92
CA GLY A 327 -0.78 -4.40 22.01
C GLY A 327 0.60 -4.96 22.36
N ARG A 328 0.78 -6.29 22.33
CA ARG A 328 2.09 -6.92 22.58
C ARG A 328 2.92 -7.17 21.31
N ALA A 329 2.38 -6.87 20.14
CA ALA A 329 3.11 -6.97 18.89
C ALA A 329 2.75 -5.82 17.94
N LEU A 330 3.76 -5.34 17.22
CA LEU A 330 3.59 -4.57 15.99
C LEU A 330 3.90 -5.49 14.81
N TYR A 331 2.96 -5.61 13.89
CA TYR A 331 3.15 -6.25 12.60
C TYR A 331 3.51 -5.20 11.57
N MET A 332 4.43 -5.52 10.67
CA MET A 332 4.84 -4.61 9.59
C MET A 332 4.87 -5.38 8.27
N THR A 333 4.32 -4.80 7.22
CA THR A 333 4.42 -5.34 5.86
C THR A 333 5.59 -4.66 5.16
N ALA A 334 6.59 -5.45 4.75
CA ALA A 334 7.88 -4.96 4.30
C ALA A 334 8.24 -5.51 2.93
N ASN A 335 7.77 -4.86 1.87
CA ASN A 335 8.04 -5.24 0.49
C ASN A 335 7.62 -6.70 0.20
N ASP A 336 8.54 -7.65 0.28
CA ASP A 336 8.34 -9.07 -0.05
C ASP A 336 8.06 -9.98 1.15
N ARG A 337 7.94 -9.39 2.35
CA ARG A 337 7.83 -10.12 3.62
C ARG A 337 6.92 -9.43 4.63
N VAL A 338 6.56 -10.16 5.69
CA VAL A 338 5.88 -9.60 6.88
C VAL A 338 6.76 -9.81 8.10
N LEU A 339 6.81 -8.78 8.93
CA LEU A 339 7.59 -8.74 10.16
C LEU A 339 6.68 -8.70 11.39
N ARG A 340 7.20 -9.19 12.51
CA ARG A 340 6.61 -9.05 13.83
C ARG A 340 7.65 -8.50 14.79
N LEU A 341 7.32 -7.40 15.46
CA LEU A 341 8.12 -6.78 16.51
C LEU A 341 7.40 -6.94 17.85
N PRO A 342 7.95 -7.72 18.79
CA PRO A 342 7.45 -7.77 20.16
C PRO A 342 7.48 -6.38 20.81
N LEU A 343 6.39 -6.03 21.48
CA LEU A 343 6.23 -4.81 22.25
C LEU A 343 6.15 -5.15 23.75
N ARG A 344 6.51 -4.19 24.61
CA ARG A 344 6.32 -4.34 26.06
C ARG A 344 4.85 -4.46 26.41
N ALA A 345 4.55 -5.39 27.32
CA ALA A 345 3.22 -5.49 27.91
C ALA A 345 2.87 -4.17 28.63
N GLY A 346 1.61 -3.75 28.54
CA GLY A 346 1.12 -2.52 29.18
C GLY A 346 1.24 -1.25 28.34
N TRP A 347 2.16 -1.17 27.36
CA TRP A 347 2.33 0.06 26.58
C TRP A 347 1.13 0.35 25.66
N GLN A 348 0.65 -0.68 24.95
CA GLN A 348 -0.40 -0.54 23.94
C GLN A 348 -1.68 -1.35 24.24
N SER A 349 -1.78 -1.98 25.41
CA SER A 349 -2.94 -2.79 25.82
C SER A 349 -4.13 -1.94 26.27
N GLU A 350 -5.37 -2.45 26.07
CA GLU A 350 -6.56 -1.99 26.81
C GLU A 350 -6.27 -2.11 28.30
N GLY A 351 -6.45 -0.99 29.01
CA GLY A 351 -6.47 -1.00 30.47
C GLY A 351 -7.77 -1.60 30.96
#